data_AF-A0A353H0U7-F1
#
_entry.id   AF-A0A353H0U7-F1
#
_cell.length_a   1.000
_cell.length_b   1.000
_cell.length_c   1.000
_cell.angle_alpha   90.00
_cell.angle_beta   90.00
_cell.angle_gamma   90.00
#
_symmetry.space_group_name_H-M   'P 1'
#
loop_
_entity.id
_entity.type
_entity.pdbx_description
1 polymer ?
#
loop_
_entity_poly.entity_id
_entity_poly.type
_entity_poly.pdbx_seq_one_letter_code
_entity_poly.pdbx_strand_id
1 'polypeptide(L)' 'MEDKALNQICQSVYRKFPELKGARPSVKSQTTGNYLLIFSGKAKTEDGKTIARTVRVTASETGKIIKMSTSR' A
#
# COMPACT_ATOMS: atom_id res chain seq x y z
N MET A 1 12.34 -1.88 -8.88
CA MET A 1 11.09 -1.15 -9.16
C MET A 1 11.43 0.31 -9.39
N GLU A 2 10.90 0.90 -10.46
CA GLU A 2 11.10 2.32 -10.80
C GLU A 2 10.24 3.25 -9.94
N ASP A 3 10.70 4.48 -9.72
CA ASP A 3 9.99 5.49 -8.91
C ASP A 3 8.60 5.84 -9.47
N LYS A 4 8.46 5.85 -10.81
CA LYS A 4 7.18 6.06 -11.50
C LYS A 4 6.17 4.97 -11.16
N ALA A 5 6.59 3.70 -11.21
CA ALA A 5 5.76 2.56 -10.88
C ALA A 5 5.32 2.59 -9.40
N LEU A 6 6.24 2.93 -8.50
CA LEU A 6 5.95 3.11 -7.08
C LEU A 6 4.90 4.21 -6.85
N ASN A 7 5.06 5.37 -7.49
CA ASN A 7 4.12 6.48 -7.38
C ASN A 7 2.72 6.13 -7.91
N GLN A 8 2.62 5.39 -9.02
CA GLN A 8 1.34 4.91 -9.55
C GLN A 8 0.61 3.98 -8.56
N ILE A 9 1.35 3.06 -7.93
CA ILE A 9 0.80 2.17 -6.91
C ILE A 9 0.33 2.98 -5.70
N CYS A 10 1.17 3.89 -5.20
CA CYS A 10 0.82 4.77 -4.08
C CYS A 10 -0.46 5.56 -4.35
N GLN A 11 -0.59 6.19 -5.51
CA GLN A 11 -1.80 6.91 -5.89
C GLN A 11 -3.04 6.00 -5.91
N SER A 12 -2.90 4.78 -6.45
CA SER A 12 -4.00 3.80 -6.49
C SER A 12 -4.41 3.35 -5.09
N VAL A 13 -3.45 3.19 -4.18
CA VAL A 13 -3.70 2.84 -2.78
C VAL A 13 -4.37 4.00 -2.06
N TYR A 14 -3.87 5.23 -2.20
CA TYR A 14 -4.44 6.40 -1.53
C TYR A 14 -5.86 6.73 -2.00
N ARG A 15 -6.19 6.42 -3.26
CA ARG A 15 -7.57 6.54 -3.77
C ARG A 15 -8.52 5.55 -3.08
N LYS A 16 -8.06 4.34 -2.75
CA LYS A 16 -8.87 3.32 -2.06
C LYS A 16 -8.86 3.47 -0.54
N PHE A 17 -7.75 3.95 0.02
CA PHE A 17 -7.51 4.13 1.44
C PHE A 17 -7.01 5.55 1.68
N PRO A 18 -7.90 6.56 1.70
CA PRO A 18 -7.53 7.95 1.96
C PRO A 18 -6.79 8.14 3.28
N GLU A 19 -7.04 7.28 4.28
CA GLU A 19 -6.36 7.26 5.57
C GLU A 19 -4.85 6.97 5.48
N LEU A 20 -4.40 6.37 4.36
CA LEU A 20 -2.99 6.11 4.10
C LEU A 20 -2.32 7.20 3.27
N LYS A 21 -3.05 8.26 2.86
CA LYS A 21 -2.52 9.33 2.01
C LYS A 21 -1.31 9.98 2.68
N GLY A 22 -0.17 9.91 2.02
CA GLY A 22 1.11 10.42 2.55
C GLY A 22 1.93 9.41 3.35
N ALA A 23 1.40 8.22 3.64
CA ALA A 23 2.16 7.13 4.24
C ALA A 23 3.13 6.54 3.21
N ARG A 24 4.42 6.50 3.53
CA ARG A 24 5.43 5.88 2.68
C ARG A 24 5.38 4.36 2.84
N PRO A 25 5.15 3.57 1.77
CA PRO A 25 5.16 2.13 1.88
C PRO A 25 6.57 1.59 2.12
N SER A 26 6.67 0.50 2.87
CA SER A 26 7.87 -0.33 2.89
C SER A 26 7.84 -1.25 1.66
N VAL A 27 8.84 -1.12 0.78
CA VAL A 27 8.98 -1.93 -0.43
C VAL A 27 9.91 -3.12 -0.14
N LYS A 28 9.43 -4.33 -0.39
CA LYS A 28 10.21 -5.57 -0.29
C LYS A 28 10.19 -6.31 -1.61
N SER A 29 11.36 -6.70 -2.12
CA SER A 29 11.47 -7.59 -3.27
C SER A 29 11.12 -9.03 -2.88
N GLN A 30 10.29 -9.70 -3.67
CA GLN A 30 9.99 -11.13 -3.57
C GLN A 30 10.66 -11.91 -4.71
N THR A 31 10.87 -13.21 -4.48
CA THR A 31 11.68 -14.12 -5.30
C THR A 31 11.22 -14.29 -6.76
N THR A 32 10.04 -13.80 -7.14
CA THR A 32 9.42 -13.98 -8.46
C THR A 32 9.36 -12.69 -9.29
N GLY A 33 10.26 -11.72 -9.06
CA GLY A 33 10.22 -10.42 -9.75
C GLY A 33 9.03 -9.54 -9.35
N ASN A 34 8.38 -9.89 -8.24
CA ASN A 34 7.28 -9.14 -7.66
C ASN A 34 7.78 -8.34 -6.46
N TYR A 35 7.13 -7.21 -6.21
CA TYR A 35 7.40 -6.32 -5.10
C TYR A 35 6.19 -6.34 -4.15
N LEU A 36 6.47 -6.47 -2.86
CA LEU A 36 5.49 -6.32 -1.80
C LEU A 36 5.64 -4.93 -1.19
N LEU A 37 4.60 -4.11 -1.35
CA LEU A 37 4.50 -2.80 -0.73
C LEU A 37 3.60 -2.90 0.50
N ILE A 38 4.11 -2.48 1.64
CA ILE A 38 3.39 -2.51 2.91
C ILE A 38 3.15 -1.08 3.35
N PHE A 39 1.90 -0.65 3.30
CA PHE A 39 1.45 0.64 3.81
C PHE A 39 0.93 0.43 5.23
N SER A 40 1.43 1.23 6.17
CA SER A 40 0.90 1.30 7.52
C SER A 40 0.33 2.69 7.75
N GLY A 41 -0.84 2.75 8.37
CA GLY A 41 -1.44 4.00 8.77
C GLY A 41 -2.47 3.81 9.86
N LYS A 42 -3.10 4.91 10.23
CA LYS A 42 -4.03 5.00 11.34
C LYS A 42 -5.36 5.50 10.79
N ALA A 43 -6.37 4.65 10.77
CA ALA A 43 -7.73 5.03 10.39
C ALA A 43 -8.48 5.48 11.65
N LYS A 44 -9.10 6.66 11.61
CA LYS A 44 -10.09 7.04 12.63
C LYS A 44 -11.41 6.38 12.29
N THR A 45 -11.99 5.67 13.24
CA THR A 45 -13.36 5.14 13.14
C THR A 45 -14.36 6.21 13.58
N GLU A 46 -15.63 6.06 13.20
CA GLU A 46 -16.72 6.95 13.64
C GLU A 46 -16.80 7.08 15.16
N ASP A 47 -16.45 6.02 15.90
CA ASP A 47 -16.40 5.99 17.37
C ASP A 47 -15.25 6.82 17.99
N GLY A 48 -14.48 7.57 17.19
CA GLY A 48 -13.33 8.36 17.64
C GLY A 48 -12.06 7.56 17.93
N LYS A 49 -12.13 6.22 17.87
CA LYS A 49 -10.98 5.33 18.07
C LYS A 49 -10.09 5.30 16.84
N THR A 50 -8.79 5.08 17.08
CA THR A 50 -7.79 4.96 16.01
C THR A 50 -7.41 3.50 15.84
N ILE A 51 -7.69 2.93 14.67
CA ILE A 51 -7.32 1.56 14.33
C ILE A 51 -6.11 1.58 13.39
N ALA A 52 -5.11 0.76 13.69
CA ALA A 52 -3.98 0.58 12.79
C ALA A 52 -4.46 -0.18 11.54
N ARG A 53 -4.33 0.44 10.37
CA ARG A 53 -4.63 -0.19 9.09
C ARG A 53 -3.34 -0.51 8.39
N THR A 54 -3.15 -1.78 8.03
CA THR A 54 -2.01 -2.21 7.20
C THR A 54 -2.52 -2.70 5.86
N VAL A 55 -2.04 -2.12 4.76
CA VAL A 55 -2.37 -2.53 3.39
C VAL A 55 -1.13 -3.14 2.75
N ARG A 56 -1.24 -4.39 2.32
CA ARG A 56 -0.20 -5.11 1.59
C ARG A 56 -0.58 -5.17 0.12
N VAL A 57 0.31 -4.71 -0.73
CA VAL A 57 0.12 -4.68 -2.19
C VAL A 57 1.24 -5.47 -2.82
N THR A 58 0.89 -6.54 -3.52
CA THR A 58 1.83 -7.24 -4.40
C THR A 58 1.71 -6.63 -5.78
N ALA A 59 2.81 -6.11 -6.31
CA ALA A 59 2.89 -5.55 -7.66
C ALA A 59 4.06 -6.17 -8.44
N SER A 60 3.97 -6.12 -9.76
CA SER A 60 5.10 -6.47 -10.63
C SER A 60 6.15 -5.36 -10.63
N GLU A 61 7.33 -5.66 -11.19
CA GLU A 61 8.38 -4.67 -11.45
C GLU A 61 7.92 -3.44 -12.25
N THR A 62 6.98 -3.65 -13.18
CA THR A 62 6.39 -2.60 -14.02
C THR A 62 5.33 -1.75 -13.31
N GLY A 63 5.01 -2.02 -12.04
CA GLY A 63 4.01 -1.28 -11.28
C GLY A 63 2.58 -1.82 -11.40
N LYS A 64 2.37 -2.94 -12.08
CA LYS A 64 1.04 -3.57 -12.18
C LYS A 64 0.68 -4.22 -10.85
N ILE A 65 -0.41 -3.78 -10.23
CA ILE A 65 -0.92 -4.38 -9.00
C ILE A 65 -1.48 -5.77 -9.32
N ILE A 66 -0.91 -6.80 -8.68
CA ILE A 66 -1.33 -8.20 -8.80
C ILE A 66 -2.35 -8.54 -7.71
N LYS A 67 -2.09 -8.11 -6.48
CA LYS A 67 -2.94 -8.40 -5.32
C LYS A 67 -2.89 -7.27 -4.31
N MET A 68 -4.00 -7.04 -3.63
CA MET A 68 -4.12 -6.10 -2.53
C MET A 68 -4.84 -6.78 -1.38
N SER A 69 -4.27 -6.73 -0.18
CA SER A 69 -4.87 -7.24 1.04
C SER A 69 -4.74 -6.21 2.15
N THR A 70 -5.71 -6.21 3.07
CA THR A 70 -5.72 -5.30 4.20
C THR A 70 -5.83 -6.09 5.49
N SER A 71 -5.01 -5.75 6.47
CA SER A 71 -5.14 -6.20 7.86
C SER A 71 -5.77 -5.08 8.68
N ARG A 72 -6.75 -5.44 9.50
CA ARG A 72 -7.33 -4.61 10.55
C ARG A 72 -6.74 -4.99 11.89
#